data_AF-A0A2G9TYF0-F1
#
_entry.id   AF-A0A2G9TYF0-F1
#
_cell.length_a   1.000
_cell.length_b   1.000
_cell.length_c   1.000
_cell.angle_alpha   90.00
_cell.angle_beta   90.00
_cell.angle_gamma   90.00
#
_symmetry.space_group_name_H-M   'P 1'
#
loop_
_entity.id
_entity.type
_entity.pdbx_description
1 polymer ?
#
loop_
_entity_poly.entity_id
_entity_poly.type
_entity_poly.pdbx_seq_one_letter_code
_entity_poly.pdbx_strand_id
1 'polypeptide(L)'
;LVDDRCIVELRDGRPESPPKKFRDCLFKVCPVNRYAAQKQYWTEQKRFISGESTFDDDMMNKLRIAAEKEKEQNELEFRKTQGNVIQYGTTVQLLHVKSDKYVTVQKNSPAKCERNAMKVYLDRAGNEGSWFIIEPAYKHYVIGDSVAAGNKISLVPYSVNNQTSGHVKHQLHLSHYLLKDHQTAAEVNCLNECTEWQVFMFLLFNENQPDIVKS
;
A
#
# COMPACT_ATOMS: atom_id res chain seq x y z
N LEU A 1 -2.81 2.66 -17.37
CA LEU A 1 -3.69 1.79 -16.55
C LEU A 1 -4.74 2.69 -15.90
N VAL A 2 -5.99 2.60 -16.36
CA VAL A 2 -7.09 3.52 -15.99
C VAL A 2 -7.80 3.07 -14.71
N ASP A 3 -7.84 1.76 -14.44
CA ASP A 3 -8.45 1.19 -13.24
C ASP A 3 -7.53 1.35 -12.02
N ASP A 4 -8.08 1.87 -10.91
CA ASP A 4 -7.41 2.07 -9.63
C ASP A 4 -7.84 1.03 -8.58
N ARG A 5 -8.73 0.11 -8.92
CA ARG A 5 -9.23 -0.92 -8.00
C ARG A 5 -8.17 -1.98 -7.72
N CYS A 6 -8.13 -2.43 -6.47
CA CYS A 6 -7.42 -3.64 -6.07
C CYS A 6 -8.40 -4.82 -6.10
N ILE A 7 -8.10 -5.85 -6.89
CA ILE A 7 -8.95 -7.03 -7.06
C ILE A 7 -8.11 -8.30 -6.95
N VAL A 8 -8.72 -9.40 -6.52
CA VAL A 8 -8.12 -10.74 -6.56
C VAL A 8 -8.95 -11.60 -7.49
N GLU A 9 -8.27 -12.19 -8.47
CA GLU A 9 -8.85 -13.21 -9.34
C GLU A 9 -8.89 -14.55 -8.59
N LEU A 10 -10.08 -15.13 -8.44
CA LEU A 10 -10.29 -16.31 -7.58
C LEU A 10 -10.06 -17.63 -8.30
N ARG A 11 -10.08 -17.62 -9.65
CA ARG A 11 -10.02 -18.85 -10.47
C ARG A 11 -8.75 -18.99 -11.30
N ASP A 12 -7.89 -17.99 -11.30
CA ASP A 12 -6.64 -17.99 -12.06
C ASP A 12 -5.45 -17.67 -11.15
N GLY A 13 -4.54 -18.64 -11.01
CA GLY A 13 -3.34 -18.52 -10.20
C GLY A 13 -3.37 -19.31 -8.89
N ARG A 14 -2.31 -20.09 -8.67
CA ARG A 14 -1.95 -20.73 -7.39
C ARG A 14 -0.44 -20.60 -7.18
N PRO A 15 0.07 -20.76 -5.95
CA PRO A 15 1.52 -20.72 -5.70
C PRO A 15 2.31 -21.69 -6.60
N GLU A 16 1.76 -22.87 -6.90
CA GLU A 16 2.41 -23.89 -7.75
C GLU A 16 2.17 -23.67 -9.25
N SER A 17 1.20 -22.83 -9.61
CA SER A 17 0.80 -22.57 -10.99
C SER A 17 0.35 -21.10 -11.11
N PRO A 18 1.30 -20.15 -11.20
CA PRO A 18 0.96 -18.73 -11.28
C PRO A 18 0.16 -18.40 -12.55
N PRO A 19 -0.65 -17.34 -12.52
CA PRO A 19 -1.49 -16.95 -13.66
C PRO A 19 -0.64 -16.45 -14.83
N LYS A 20 -1.17 -16.49 -16.05
CA LYS A 20 -0.45 -16.00 -17.26
C LYS A 20 -0.02 -14.54 -17.14
N LYS A 21 -0.82 -13.72 -16.43
CA LYS A 21 -0.54 -12.30 -16.17
C LYS A 21 0.16 -12.08 -14.83
N PHE A 22 1.04 -13.00 -14.41
CA PHE A 22 1.71 -12.94 -13.09
C PHE A 22 2.41 -11.62 -12.79
N ARG A 23 2.92 -10.91 -13.80
CA ARG A 23 3.52 -9.58 -13.63
C ARG A 23 2.57 -8.55 -13.01
N ASP A 24 1.26 -8.74 -13.16
CA ASP A 24 0.21 -7.88 -12.59
C ASP A 24 -0.06 -8.19 -11.11
N CYS A 25 0.57 -9.24 -10.57
CA CYS A 25 0.47 -9.66 -9.16
C CYS A 25 1.71 -9.26 -8.34
N LEU A 26 2.71 -8.60 -8.96
CA LEU A 26 3.97 -8.28 -8.29
C LEU A 26 3.88 -6.98 -7.50
N PHE A 27 4.22 -7.07 -6.22
CA PHE A 27 4.35 -5.93 -5.33
C PHE A 27 5.78 -5.84 -4.79
N LYS A 28 6.28 -4.62 -4.70
CA LYS A 28 7.53 -4.27 -4.05
C LYS A 28 7.21 -3.76 -2.65
N VAL A 29 7.85 -4.35 -1.65
CA VAL A 29 7.80 -3.85 -0.27
C VAL A 29 8.72 -2.63 -0.17
N CYS A 30 8.17 -1.52 0.31
CA CYS A 30 8.87 -0.26 0.49
C CYS A 30 8.78 0.18 1.96
N PRO A 31 9.78 0.91 2.49
CA PRO A 31 9.64 1.65 3.74
C PRO A 31 8.57 2.73 3.63
N VAL A 32 8.24 3.30 4.78
CA VAL A 32 7.27 4.39 4.95
C VAL A 32 7.83 5.70 4.40
N ASN A 33 7.18 6.25 3.39
CA ASN A 33 7.40 7.62 2.93
C ASN A 33 6.68 8.61 3.83
N ARG A 34 7.27 9.80 3.97
CA ARG A 34 6.63 10.99 4.54
C ARG A 34 5.86 11.74 3.44
N TYR A 35 4.72 12.31 3.83
CA TYR A 35 3.79 12.96 2.90
C TYR A 35 3.36 14.36 3.33
N ALA A 36 3.91 14.90 4.41
CA ALA A 36 3.40 16.11 5.02
C ALA A 36 3.58 17.33 4.10
N ALA A 37 4.80 17.50 3.57
CA ALA A 37 5.11 18.62 2.69
C ALA A 37 4.38 18.49 1.33
N GLN A 38 4.35 17.29 0.75
CA GLN A 38 3.63 17.03 -0.50
C GLN A 38 2.13 17.28 -0.37
N LYS A 39 1.51 16.81 0.73
CA LYS A 39 0.08 17.01 1.01
C LYS A 39 -0.25 18.50 1.16
N GLN A 40 0.59 19.26 1.87
CA GLN A 40 0.44 20.70 2.01
C GLN A 40 0.54 21.40 0.65
N TYR A 41 1.58 21.09 -0.13
CA TYR A 41 1.77 21.67 -1.46
C TYR A 41 0.58 21.39 -2.39
N TRP A 42 0.10 20.14 -2.48
CA TRP A 42 -1.05 19.82 -3.34
C TRP A 42 -2.35 20.49 -2.89
N THR A 43 -2.55 20.61 -1.57
CA THR A 43 -3.75 21.27 -1.03
C THR A 43 -3.74 22.75 -1.38
N GLU A 44 -2.63 23.43 -1.14
CA GLU A 44 -2.49 24.86 -1.45
C GLU A 44 -2.44 25.12 -2.96
N GLN A 45 -1.85 24.24 -3.76
CA GLN A 45 -1.87 24.36 -5.22
C GLN A 45 -3.30 24.30 -5.78
N LYS A 46 -4.15 23.42 -5.26
CA LYS A 46 -5.57 23.37 -5.64
C LYS A 46 -6.30 24.67 -5.29
N ARG A 47 -6.05 25.19 -4.08
CA ARG A 47 -6.61 26.48 -3.63
C ARG A 47 -6.09 27.66 -4.45
N PHE A 48 -4.84 27.62 -4.88
CA PHE A 48 -4.22 28.64 -5.71
C PHE A 48 -4.87 28.69 -7.09
N ILE A 49 -5.10 27.51 -7.70
CA ILE A 49 -5.79 27.39 -8.98
C ILE A 49 -7.27 27.81 -8.88
N SER A 50 -7.95 27.52 -7.77
CA SER A 50 -9.34 27.94 -7.55
C SER A 50 -9.50 29.42 -7.17
N GLY A 51 -8.40 30.16 -6.95
CA GLY A 51 -8.42 31.56 -6.53
C GLY A 51 -8.76 31.76 -5.03
N GLU A 52 -8.76 30.70 -4.23
CA GLU A 52 -9.06 30.73 -2.79
C GLU A 52 -7.80 30.77 -1.91
N SER A 53 -6.62 30.71 -2.52
CA SER A 53 -5.35 30.77 -1.80
C SER A 53 -4.97 32.21 -1.49
N THR A 54 -4.45 32.42 -0.29
CA THR A 54 -3.86 33.68 0.14
C THR A 54 -2.36 33.75 -0.12
N PHE A 55 -1.79 32.72 -0.75
CA PHE A 55 -0.34 32.57 -0.95
C PHE A 55 0.06 33.21 -2.28
N ASP A 56 1.21 33.88 -2.27
CA ASP A 56 1.83 34.40 -3.48
C ASP A 56 2.68 33.32 -4.19
N ASP A 57 3.18 33.65 -5.37
CA ASP A 57 4.00 32.74 -6.19
C ASP A 57 5.28 32.29 -5.45
N ASP A 58 5.88 33.17 -4.64
CA ASP A 58 7.09 32.84 -3.87
C ASP A 58 6.81 31.80 -2.78
N MET A 59 5.71 31.96 -2.04
CA MET A 59 5.29 30.98 -1.04
C MET A 59 4.92 29.64 -1.70
N MET A 60 4.22 29.68 -2.83
CA MET A 60 3.92 28.47 -3.61
C MET A 60 5.20 27.77 -4.08
N ASN A 61 6.21 28.51 -4.51
CA ASN A 61 7.51 27.96 -4.89
C ASN A 61 8.26 27.36 -3.67
N LYS A 62 8.19 28.00 -2.49
CA LYS A 62 8.75 27.45 -1.25
C LYS A 62 8.12 26.11 -0.87
N LEU A 63 6.79 26.00 -0.97
CA LEU A 63 6.09 24.72 -0.73
C LEU A 63 6.50 23.64 -1.73
N ARG A 64 6.66 23.99 -3.01
CA ARG A 64 7.14 23.05 -4.04
C ARG A 64 8.52 22.51 -3.69
N ILE A 65 9.46 23.40 -3.32
CA ILE A 65 10.82 23.01 -2.94
C ILE A 65 10.80 22.11 -1.68
N ALA A 66 9.95 22.42 -0.69
CA ALA A 66 9.81 21.58 0.49
C ALA A 66 9.28 20.17 0.15
N ALA A 67 8.29 20.07 -0.75
CA ALA A 67 7.76 18.80 -1.23
C ALA A 67 8.80 17.98 -2.01
N GLU A 68 9.63 18.64 -2.84
CA GLU A 68 10.72 17.99 -3.57
C GLU A 68 11.79 17.44 -2.62
N LYS A 69 12.21 18.23 -1.61
CA LYS A 69 13.16 17.79 -0.58
C LYS A 69 12.62 16.62 0.24
N GLU A 70 11.32 16.62 0.58
CA GLU A 70 10.68 15.48 1.26
C GLU A 70 10.77 14.21 0.40
N LYS A 71 10.54 14.33 -0.92
CA LYS A 71 10.67 13.21 -1.85
C LYS A 71 12.11 12.69 -1.94
N GLU A 72 13.10 13.57 -2.06
CA GLU A 72 14.52 13.20 -2.07
C GLU A 72 14.92 12.48 -0.78
N GLN A 73 14.42 12.94 0.36
CA GLN A 73 14.65 12.30 1.66
C GLN A 73 14.02 10.90 1.70
N ASN A 74 12.79 10.73 1.20
CA ASN A 74 12.14 9.43 1.12
C ASN A 74 12.96 8.45 0.26
N GLU A 75 13.49 8.89 -0.88
CA GLU A 75 14.36 8.08 -1.74
C GLU A 75 15.69 7.71 -1.06
N LEU A 76 16.25 8.62 -0.27
CA LEU A 76 17.45 8.35 0.51
C LEU A 76 17.20 7.30 1.61
N GLU A 77 16.10 7.42 2.34
CA GLU A 77 15.71 6.43 3.36
C GLU A 77 15.38 5.07 2.72
N PHE A 78 14.78 5.07 1.53
CA PHE A 78 14.60 3.85 0.73
C PHE A 78 15.94 3.14 0.48
N ARG A 79 16.95 3.87 0.01
CA ARG A 79 18.28 3.29 -0.27
C ARG A 79 18.96 2.79 1.00
N LYS A 80 18.85 3.51 2.12
CA LYS A 80 19.47 3.12 3.40
C LYS A 80 18.86 1.87 4.01
N THR A 81 17.56 1.65 3.81
CA THR A 81 16.81 0.53 4.41
C THR A 81 16.79 -0.72 3.53
N GLN A 82 17.32 -0.62 2.30
CA GLN A 82 17.40 -1.76 1.39
C GLN A 82 18.26 -2.87 2.00
N GLY A 83 17.69 -4.08 2.05
CA GLY A 83 18.35 -5.26 2.64
C GLY A 83 18.07 -5.46 4.14
N ASN A 84 17.40 -4.52 4.81
CA ASN A 84 16.96 -4.73 6.18
C ASN A 84 15.91 -5.84 6.23
N VAL A 85 16.03 -6.71 7.25
CA VAL A 85 15.05 -7.76 7.51
C VAL A 85 13.76 -7.12 8.03
N ILE A 86 12.63 -7.52 7.44
CA ILE A 86 11.30 -7.09 7.90
C ILE A 86 10.89 -7.94 9.10
N GLN A 87 10.46 -7.27 10.16
CA GLN A 87 9.96 -7.89 11.38
C GLN A 87 8.47 -7.62 11.56
N TYR A 88 7.76 -8.51 12.24
CA TYR A 88 6.37 -8.25 12.64
C TYR A 88 6.30 -6.98 13.51
N GLY A 89 5.32 -6.13 13.27
CA GLY A 89 5.17 -4.79 13.83
C GLY A 89 5.81 -3.68 12.99
N THR A 90 6.62 -4.02 11.98
CA THR A 90 7.19 -3.03 11.06
C THR A 90 6.09 -2.44 10.19
N THR A 91 6.11 -1.12 10.02
CA THR A 91 5.24 -0.44 9.05
C THR A 91 5.91 -0.40 7.69
N VAL A 92 5.18 -0.77 6.65
CA VAL A 92 5.64 -0.84 5.27
C VAL A 92 4.63 -0.21 4.32
N GLN A 93 5.01 -0.11 3.06
CA GLN A 93 4.15 0.21 1.94
C GLN A 93 4.27 -0.86 0.85
N LEU A 94 3.18 -1.06 0.12
CA LEU A 94 3.13 -2.00 -1.00
C LEU A 94 3.00 -1.23 -2.32
N LEU A 95 4.05 -1.25 -3.12
CA LEU A 95 4.10 -0.62 -4.44
C LEU A 95 3.83 -1.67 -5.51
N HIS A 96 2.75 -1.53 -6.28
CA HIS A 96 2.47 -2.42 -7.41
C HIS A 96 3.47 -2.16 -8.54
N VAL A 97 4.23 -3.19 -8.93
CA VAL A 97 5.40 -3.06 -9.82
C VAL A 97 5.00 -2.59 -11.22
N LYS A 98 3.87 -3.07 -11.76
CA LYS A 98 3.47 -2.73 -13.14
C LYS A 98 2.89 -1.33 -13.27
N SER A 99 2.08 -0.88 -12.30
CA SER A 99 1.44 0.43 -12.38
C SER A 99 2.25 1.55 -11.75
N ASP A 100 3.24 1.22 -10.92
CA ASP A 100 3.98 2.17 -10.09
C ASP A 100 3.03 2.99 -9.20
N LYS A 101 2.17 2.27 -8.46
CA LYS A 101 1.17 2.85 -7.56
C LYS A 101 1.12 2.09 -6.23
N TYR A 102 0.92 2.81 -5.15
CA TYR A 102 0.82 2.27 -3.80
C TYR A 102 -0.60 1.81 -3.48
N VAL A 103 -0.71 0.63 -2.87
CA VAL A 103 -1.96 0.20 -2.23
C VAL A 103 -2.28 1.16 -1.10
N THR A 104 -3.51 1.67 -1.08
CA THR A 104 -3.92 2.76 -0.18
C THR A 104 -5.34 2.55 0.33
N VAL A 105 -5.53 2.67 1.64
CA VAL A 105 -6.85 2.64 2.28
C VAL A 105 -7.41 4.06 2.37
N GLN A 106 -8.67 4.25 1.94
CA GLN A 106 -9.38 5.52 2.05
C GLN A 106 -10.37 5.48 3.22
N LYS A 107 -9.94 5.94 4.40
CA LYS A 107 -10.70 5.86 5.68
C LYS A 107 -12.13 6.39 5.62
N ASN A 108 -12.36 7.47 4.87
CA ASN A 108 -13.66 8.17 4.83
C ASN A 108 -14.51 7.80 3.61
N SER A 109 -14.17 6.73 2.90
CA SER A 109 -14.87 6.31 1.68
C SER A 109 -15.23 4.82 1.76
N PRO A 110 -16.51 4.44 1.58
CA PRO A 110 -16.90 3.04 1.59
C PRO A 110 -16.41 2.32 0.33
N ALA A 111 -16.17 1.01 0.45
CA ALA A 111 -15.84 0.15 -0.69
C ALA A 111 -17.04 0.00 -1.64
N LYS A 112 -16.78 -0.43 -2.87
CA LYS A 112 -17.79 -0.42 -3.94
C LYS A 112 -18.79 -1.57 -3.78
N CYS A 113 -18.31 -2.78 -3.49
CA CYS A 113 -19.15 -3.96 -3.32
C CYS A 113 -19.64 -4.10 -1.88
N GLU A 114 -18.74 -3.90 -0.92
CA GLU A 114 -19.02 -4.10 0.51
C GLU A 114 -19.10 -2.76 1.24
N ARG A 115 -20.30 -2.20 1.34
CA ARG A 115 -20.50 -0.80 1.79
C ARG A 115 -20.09 -0.52 3.25
N ASN A 116 -19.99 -1.56 4.08
CA ASN A 116 -19.50 -1.49 5.46
C ASN A 116 -17.96 -1.54 5.56
N ALA A 117 -17.25 -1.87 4.48
CA ALA A 117 -15.79 -1.83 4.41
C ALA A 117 -15.29 -0.48 3.86
N MET A 118 -14.05 -0.12 4.18
CA MET A 118 -13.38 1.04 3.61
C MET A 118 -12.79 0.71 2.24
N LYS A 119 -12.84 1.68 1.31
CA LYS A 119 -12.28 1.54 -0.04
C LYS A 119 -10.76 1.35 0.02
N VAL A 120 -10.26 0.43 -0.80
CA VAL A 120 -8.84 0.29 -1.11
C VAL A 120 -8.62 0.58 -2.59
N TYR A 121 -7.56 1.31 -2.90
CA TYR A 121 -7.24 1.71 -4.27
C TYR A 121 -5.72 1.86 -4.48
N LEU A 122 -5.32 1.98 -5.74
CA LEU A 122 -3.95 2.24 -6.17
C LEU A 122 -3.71 3.74 -6.36
N ASP A 123 -2.92 4.33 -5.48
CA ASP A 123 -2.56 5.75 -5.52
C ASP A 123 -1.14 5.93 -6.11
N ARG A 124 -0.97 6.87 -7.04
CA ARG A 124 0.34 7.07 -7.70
C ARG A 124 1.41 7.63 -6.77
N ALA A 125 1.04 8.53 -5.87
CA ALA A 125 1.99 9.12 -4.94
C ALA A 125 2.07 8.32 -3.62
N GLY A 126 0.98 7.67 -3.26
CA GLY A 126 0.76 7.18 -1.91
C GLY A 126 0.35 8.32 -0.97
N ASN A 127 -0.11 7.96 0.21
CA ASN A 127 -0.40 8.88 1.31
C ASN A 127 -0.37 8.14 2.66
N GLU A 128 -0.81 8.78 3.74
CA GLU A 128 -0.88 8.19 5.09
C GLU A 128 -1.73 6.92 5.16
N GLY A 129 -2.67 6.73 4.22
CA GLY A 129 -3.46 5.51 4.04
C GLY A 129 -2.73 4.35 3.38
N SER A 130 -1.51 4.58 2.87
CA SER A 130 -0.65 3.55 2.25
C SER A 130 0.27 2.85 3.25
N TRP A 131 0.20 3.21 4.53
CA TRP A 131 1.02 2.64 5.59
C TRP A 131 0.34 1.42 6.22
N PHE A 132 1.00 0.27 6.15
CA PHE A 132 0.51 -0.99 6.70
C PHE A 132 1.50 -1.54 7.72
N ILE A 133 1.01 -1.88 8.90
CA ILE A 133 1.74 -2.67 9.89
C ILE A 133 1.60 -4.14 9.49
N ILE A 134 2.72 -4.85 9.43
CA ILE A 134 2.72 -6.30 9.23
C ILE A 134 2.50 -6.97 10.59
N GLU A 135 1.36 -7.61 10.79
CA GLU A 135 1.07 -8.38 12.01
C GLU A 135 1.06 -9.88 11.71
N PRO A 136 1.40 -10.73 12.69
CA PRO A 136 1.34 -12.17 12.50
C PRO A 136 -0.10 -12.66 12.48
N ALA A 137 -0.45 -13.50 11.50
CA ALA A 137 -1.78 -14.12 11.44
C ALA A 137 -1.97 -15.18 12.54
N TYR A 138 -0.87 -15.74 13.07
CA TYR A 138 -0.88 -16.82 14.05
C TYR A 138 -0.12 -16.45 15.33
N LYS A 139 -0.61 -16.94 16.46
CA LYS A 139 -0.14 -16.55 17.81
C LYS A 139 1.26 -17.05 18.18
N HIS A 140 1.84 -18.00 17.44
CA HIS A 140 3.20 -18.50 17.71
C HIS A 140 4.30 -17.58 17.18
N TYR A 141 3.94 -16.59 16.35
CA TYR A 141 4.80 -15.48 15.98
C TYR A 141 4.48 -14.26 16.85
N VAL A 142 5.50 -13.52 17.24
CA VAL A 142 5.35 -12.30 18.04
C VAL A 142 5.95 -11.09 17.31
N ILE A 143 5.53 -9.89 17.76
CA ILE A 143 6.11 -8.63 17.29
C ILE A 143 7.62 -8.64 17.53
N GLY A 144 8.40 -8.23 16.52
CA GLY A 144 9.85 -8.30 16.51
C GLY A 144 10.44 -9.55 15.86
N ASP A 145 9.67 -10.63 15.70
CA ASP A 145 10.13 -11.80 14.94
C ASP A 145 10.31 -11.42 13.46
N SER A 146 11.29 -12.06 12.80
CA SER A 146 11.51 -11.87 11.37
C SER A 146 10.40 -12.52 10.55
N VAL A 147 9.91 -11.82 9.52
CA VAL A 147 8.89 -12.34 8.61
C VAL A 147 9.57 -13.16 7.51
N ALA A 148 9.33 -14.47 7.49
CA ALA A 148 9.90 -15.34 6.46
C ALA A 148 8.99 -15.46 5.23
N ALA A 149 9.58 -15.75 4.07
CA ALA A 149 8.82 -16.13 2.89
C ALA A 149 7.94 -17.37 3.19
N GLY A 150 6.71 -17.36 2.70
CA GLY A 150 5.69 -18.36 2.94
C GLY A 150 4.90 -18.15 4.23
N ASN A 151 5.27 -17.19 5.09
CA ASN A 151 4.47 -16.85 6.27
C ASN A 151 3.15 -16.20 5.88
N LYS A 152 2.12 -16.46 6.69
CA LYS A 152 0.85 -15.77 6.61
C LYS A 152 0.85 -14.57 7.54
N ILE A 153 0.45 -13.44 6.99
CA ILE A 153 0.47 -12.15 7.67
C ILE A 153 -0.90 -11.48 7.60
N SER A 154 -1.10 -10.52 8.50
CA SER A 154 -2.16 -9.53 8.45
C SER A 154 -1.57 -8.17 8.05
N LEU A 155 -2.23 -7.47 7.15
CA LEU A 155 -1.83 -6.13 6.71
C LEU A 155 -2.77 -5.09 7.34
N VAL A 156 -2.31 -4.46 8.41
CA VAL A 156 -3.13 -3.58 9.25
C VAL A 156 -2.84 -2.12 8.89
N PRO A 157 -3.80 -1.35 8.32
CA PRO A 157 -3.56 0.05 8.01
C PRO A 157 -3.34 0.88 9.27
N TYR A 158 -2.23 1.63 9.30
CA TYR A 158 -1.80 2.42 10.45
C TYR A 158 -2.80 3.56 10.76
N SER A 159 -3.31 4.24 9.74
CA SER A 159 -4.18 5.42 9.88
C SER A 159 -5.60 5.12 10.39
N VAL A 160 -6.03 3.86 10.36
CA VAL A 160 -7.37 3.45 10.79
C VAL A 160 -7.38 3.02 12.26
N ASN A 161 -6.40 2.19 12.67
CA ASN A 161 -6.47 1.47 13.93
C ASN A 161 -5.94 2.26 15.15
N ASN A 162 -5.32 3.43 14.95
CA ASN A 162 -4.87 4.31 16.05
C ASN A 162 -6.00 4.83 16.95
N GLN A 163 -7.28 4.60 16.60
CA GLN A 163 -8.43 5.16 17.29
C GLN A 163 -9.50 4.13 17.68
N THR A 164 -9.34 2.84 17.36
CA THR A 164 -10.40 1.83 17.55
C THR A 164 -10.06 0.80 18.62
N SER A 165 -10.79 0.83 19.72
CA SER A 165 -10.77 -0.16 20.81
C SER A 165 -11.67 -1.37 20.49
N GLY A 166 -11.40 -2.05 19.37
CA GLY A 166 -12.09 -3.28 18.98
C GLY A 166 -11.22 -4.52 19.22
N HIS A 167 -11.84 -5.68 19.46
CA HIS A 167 -11.12 -6.96 19.60
C HIS A 167 -10.41 -7.40 18.31
N VAL A 168 -10.93 -7.02 17.14
CA VAL A 168 -10.34 -7.30 15.82
C VAL A 168 -10.06 -5.96 15.14
N LYS A 169 -8.80 -5.77 14.74
CA LYS A 169 -8.36 -4.57 14.02
C LYS A 169 -8.89 -4.58 12.59
N HIS A 170 -9.15 -3.42 12.03
CA HIS A 170 -9.37 -3.30 10.60
C HIS A 170 -8.09 -3.70 9.87
N GLN A 171 -8.20 -4.51 8.83
CA GLN A 171 -7.08 -4.97 8.02
C GLN A 171 -7.45 -5.04 6.55
N LEU A 172 -6.46 -5.22 5.69
CA LEU A 172 -6.68 -5.51 4.28
C LEU A 172 -7.47 -6.82 4.16
N HIS A 173 -8.66 -6.73 3.57
CA HIS A 173 -9.66 -7.80 3.53
C HIS A 173 -9.98 -8.15 2.07
N LEU A 174 -10.15 -9.45 1.82
CA LEU A 174 -10.67 -9.95 0.56
C LEU A 174 -12.17 -10.15 0.72
N SER A 175 -12.96 -9.34 0.02
CA SER A 175 -14.41 -9.39 0.12
C SER A 175 -14.98 -10.72 -0.36
N HIS A 176 -16.07 -11.16 0.27
CA HIS A 176 -16.85 -12.31 -0.21
C HIS A 176 -17.74 -11.98 -1.42
N TYR A 177 -17.84 -10.70 -1.79
CA TYR A 177 -18.66 -10.25 -2.92
C TYR A 177 -17.85 -10.22 -4.23
N LEU A 178 -18.39 -10.87 -5.25
CA LEU A 178 -17.86 -10.82 -6.62
C LEU A 178 -18.16 -9.46 -7.27
N LEU A 179 -17.25 -9.04 -8.16
CA LEU A 179 -17.43 -7.83 -8.95
C LEU A 179 -18.49 -8.05 -10.04
N LYS A 180 -19.41 -7.10 -10.20
CA LYS A 180 -20.46 -7.17 -11.25
C LYS A 180 -19.89 -7.18 -12.65
N ASP A 181 -18.80 -6.44 -12.87
CA ASP A 181 -18.10 -6.31 -14.15
C ASP A 181 -17.00 -7.36 -14.34
N HIS A 182 -16.64 -8.12 -13.30
CA HIS A 182 -15.61 -9.16 -13.34
C HIS A 182 -16.00 -10.34 -12.44
N GLN A 183 -16.85 -11.24 -12.93
CA GLN A 183 -17.53 -12.26 -12.12
C GLN A 183 -16.61 -13.31 -11.48
N THR A 184 -15.34 -13.39 -11.88
CA THR A 184 -14.35 -14.30 -11.29
C THR A 184 -13.44 -13.63 -10.26
N ALA A 185 -13.59 -12.31 -10.06
CA ALA A 185 -12.76 -11.54 -9.16
C ALA A 185 -13.57 -10.96 -7.99
N ALA A 186 -12.88 -10.81 -6.86
CA ALA A 186 -13.39 -10.16 -5.66
C ALA A 186 -12.65 -8.84 -5.41
N GLU A 187 -13.37 -7.88 -4.80
CA GLU A 187 -12.80 -6.61 -4.37
C GLU A 187 -11.87 -6.83 -3.16
N VAL A 188 -10.70 -6.19 -3.18
CA VAL A 188 -9.91 -6.00 -1.97
C VAL A 188 -10.37 -4.71 -1.31
N ASN A 189 -10.74 -4.78 -0.04
CA ASN A 189 -11.20 -3.64 0.75
C ASN A 189 -10.51 -3.65 2.12
N CYS A 190 -10.97 -2.82 3.06
CA CYS A 190 -10.49 -2.87 4.44
C CYS A 190 -11.65 -3.00 5.42
N LEU A 191 -11.63 -4.10 6.20
CA LEU A 191 -12.68 -4.48 7.13
C LEU A 191 -12.05 -5.08 8.39
N ASN A 192 -12.80 -5.08 9.49
CA ASN A 192 -12.43 -5.75 10.75
C ASN A 192 -12.80 -7.24 10.75
N GLU A 193 -12.52 -7.94 9.66
CA GLU A 193 -12.69 -9.40 9.50
C GLU A 193 -11.33 -10.06 9.26
N CYS A 194 -11.16 -11.31 9.69
CA CYS A 194 -9.90 -12.04 9.52
C CYS A 194 -9.60 -12.29 8.04
N THR A 195 -8.47 -11.80 7.53
CA THR A 195 -7.95 -12.19 6.21
C THR A 195 -6.46 -12.39 6.30
N GLU A 196 -6.04 -13.59 5.91
CA GLU A 196 -4.65 -14.00 5.92
C GLU A 196 -4.04 -13.80 4.54
N TRP A 197 -2.87 -13.16 4.48
CA TRP A 197 -2.10 -12.99 3.25
C TRP A 197 -0.83 -13.82 3.34
N GLN A 198 -0.70 -14.83 2.48
CA GLN A 198 0.54 -15.60 2.40
C GLN A 198 1.54 -14.90 1.48
N VAL A 199 2.71 -14.58 2.01
CA VAL A 199 3.74 -13.84 1.26
C VAL A 199 4.63 -14.82 0.51
N PHE A 200 4.73 -14.68 -0.81
CA PHE A 200 5.69 -15.42 -1.61
C PHE A 200 6.75 -14.47 -2.17
N MET A 201 8.01 -14.87 -2.05
CA MET A 201 9.13 -14.09 -2.55
C MET A 201 9.36 -14.43 -4.02
N PHE A 202 9.40 -13.39 -4.87
CA PHE A 202 9.69 -13.54 -6.29
C PHE A 202 11.15 -13.20 -6.62
N LEU A 203 11.65 -12.08 -6.09
CA LEU A 203 12.99 -11.56 -6.39
C LEU A 203 13.59 -10.94 -5.13
N LEU A 204 14.85 -11.27 -4.82
CA LEU A 204 15.55 -10.66 -3.69
C LEU A 204 16.02 -9.24 -4.04
N PHE A 205 16.23 -8.43 -3.00
CA PHE A 205 16.66 -7.04 -3.18
C PHE A 205 18.04 -6.90 -3.83
N ASN A 206 18.93 -7.89 -3.61
CA ASN A 206 20.30 -7.93 -4.15
C ASN A 206 20.34 -8.41 -5.61
N GLU A 207 19.36 -9.22 -6.02
CA GLU A 207 19.16 -9.66 -7.42
C GLU A 207 18.49 -8.56 -8.26
N ASN A 208 17.72 -7.68 -7.62
CA ASN A 208 16.98 -6.60 -8.28
C ASN A 208 17.85 -5.38 -8.64
N GLN A 209 19.06 -5.61 -9.19
CA GLN A 209 19.94 -4.54 -9.68
C GLN A 209 19.49 -4.07 -11.07
N PRO A 210 19.71 -2.79 -11.43
CA PRO A 210 19.33 -2.24 -12.73
C PRO A 210 20.06 -2.92 -13.89
N ASP A 211 21.30 -3.35 -13.68
CA ASP A 211 22.18 -3.89 -14.73
C ASP A 211 22.09 -5.43 -14.87
N ILE A 212 21.19 -6.07 -14.12
CA ILE A 212 21.02 -7.53 -14.13
C ILE A 212 19.70 -7.87 -14.81
N VAL A 213 19.75 -8.80 -15.77
CA VAL A 213 18.55 -9.38 -16.38
C VAL A 213 17.80 -10.17 -15.32
N LYS A 214 16.54 -9.78 -15.09
CA LYS A 214 15.66 -10.40 -14.08
C LYS A 214 14.90 -11.53 -14.77
N SER A 215 15.25 -12.77 -14.44
CA SER A 215 14.56 -13.99 -14.88
C SER A 215 13.56 -14.45 -13.85
#